data_AF-A0A957CXJ1-F1
#
_entry.id   AF-A0A957CXJ1-F1
#
_cell.length_a   1.000
_cell.length_b   1.000
_cell.length_c   1.000
_cell.angle_alpha   90.00
_cell.angle_beta   90.00
_cell.angle_gamma   90.00
#
_symmetry.space_group_name_H-M   'P 1'
#
loop_
_entity.id
_entity.type
_entity.pdbx_description
1 polymer ?
#
loop_
_entity_poly.entity_id
_entity_poly.type
_entity_poly.pdbx_seq_one_letter_code
_entity_poly.pdbx_strand_id
1 'polypeptide(L)'
;ATDKPLSAYTMRKHRESKPIVPSAQKNESMVFILSGPRSGSTLFRVMLAGHPQVFCPPEISLLFFDTMQEWQENVSFGQDFQWPAEGLHWALVELMSIEPEEGWRVIEQMVADNRSVPGVYAQLQSLAGNRLLVDKTPPYAMDMDTLRRAEARFDQAKYIHLVRHPYAMMDSFLRLRLDQQFSSSLFEDENPDPYIVAETIWATANRNLLAFFAQEVAPERHRLVRYEDLVRDPQGVMRGVCDFLQLPFDEAVVNPYDGRKDRMMGGIGDPNILQHSGIDPKLGDAWRDVRLPRVLDDTTKALAEQFGYELPEQLLTPQTSRVSLVSGGETAVSADIPTVDELSDAEVADMLAKLLMDNEGA
;
A
#
# COMPACT_ATOMS: atom_id res chain seq x y z
N ALA A 1 7.46 10.22 21.88
CA ALA A 1 8.70 10.03 21.13
C ALA A 1 9.86 9.87 22.11
N THR A 2 10.81 9.02 21.79
CA THR A 2 12.06 8.82 22.54
C THR A 2 13.19 9.62 21.87
N ASP A 3 14.22 9.99 22.62
CA ASP A 3 15.40 10.67 22.08
C ASP A 3 16.42 9.70 21.45
N LYS A 4 16.08 8.41 21.31
CA LYS A 4 16.97 7.42 20.71
C LYS A 4 17.07 7.65 19.19
N PRO A 5 18.29 7.63 18.60
CA PRO A 5 18.45 7.71 17.16
C PRO A 5 17.93 6.44 16.48
N LEU A 6 17.63 6.49 15.18
CA LEU A 6 17.14 5.35 14.42
C LEU A 6 18.10 4.15 14.48
N SER A 7 19.41 4.42 14.49
CA SER A 7 20.47 3.41 14.61
C SER A 7 20.48 2.64 15.93
N ALA A 8 19.72 3.09 16.95
CA ALA A 8 19.61 2.42 18.24
C ALA A 8 18.53 1.33 18.27
N TYR A 9 17.76 1.18 17.19
CA TYR A 9 16.70 0.18 17.07
C TYR A 9 17.19 -1.01 16.25
N THR A 10 17.08 -2.21 16.80
CA THR A 10 17.40 -3.43 16.05
C THR A 10 16.23 -3.81 15.16
N MET A 11 16.47 -3.71 13.85
CA MET A 11 15.52 -4.12 12.83
C MET A 11 15.50 -5.63 12.69
N ARG A 12 14.31 -6.22 12.71
CA ARG A 12 14.11 -7.59 12.22
C ARG A 12 14.26 -7.60 10.71
N LYS A 13 14.75 -8.72 10.19
CA LYS A 13 14.71 -8.96 8.75
C LYS A 13 13.24 -9.11 8.35
N HIS A 14 12.74 -8.21 7.51
CA HIS A 14 11.32 -8.15 7.16
C HIS A 14 10.79 -9.49 6.59
N ARG A 15 11.61 -10.17 5.77
CA ARG A 15 11.37 -11.55 5.28
C ARG A 15 12.70 -12.29 5.16
N GLU A 16 12.68 -13.60 5.37
CA GLU A 16 13.85 -14.43 5.07
C GLU A 16 14.16 -14.40 3.58
N SER A 17 15.43 -14.19 3.25
CA SER A 17 15.87 -14.17 1.85
C SER A 17 15.87 -15.60 1.34
N LYS A 18 15.15 -15.83 0.24
CA LYS A 18 15.13 -17.10 -0.48
C LYS A 18 15.76 -16.86 -1.85
N PRO A 19 16.60 -17.78 -2.36
CA PRO A 19 17.08 -17.71 -3.73
C PRO A 19 15.90 -17.56 -4.69
N ILE A 20 15.93 -16.49 -5.50
CA ILE A 20 14.89 -16.26 -6.50
C ILE A 20 15.05 -17.32 -7.57
N VAL A 21 14.06 -18.19 -7.73
CA VAL A 21 14.02 -19.16 -8.81
C VAL A 21 13.61 -18.42 -10.09
N PRO A 22 14.50 -18.27 -11.09
CA PRO A 22 14.13 -17.61 -12.33
C PRO A 22 13.06 -18.44 -13.05
N SER A 23 12.08 -17.79 -13.64
CA SER A 23 11.11 -18.48 -14.49
C SER A 23 11.80 -18.97 -15.76
N ALA A 24 11.61 -20.24 -16.13
CA ALA A 24 12.17 -20.82 -17.37
C ALA A 24 11.77 -20.02 -18.62
N GLN A 25 10.56 -19.46 -18.59
CA GLN A 25 10.07 -18.46 -19.53
C GLN A 25 9.49 -17.30 -18.71
N LYS A 26 9.93 -16.08 -19.00
CA LYS A 26 9.34 -14.89 -18.39
C LYS A 26 7.95 -14.63 -18.95
N ASN A 27 7.07 -14.12 -18.10
CA ASN A 27 5.78 -13.57 -18.48
C ASN A 27 5.95 -12.31 -19.34
N GLU A 28 4.89 -11.93 -20.06
CA GLU A 28 4.87 -10.69 -20.85
C GLU A 28 5.05 -9.45 -19.95
N SER A 29 5.41 -8.32 -20.56
CA SER A 29 5.57 -7.06 -19.84
C SER A 29 4.29 -6.66 -19.11
N MET A 30 4.46 -6.13 -17.90
CA MET A 30 3.39 -5.54 -17.10
C MET A 30 3.93 -4.36 -16.28
N VAL A 31 3.06 -3.68 -15.55
CA VAL A 31 3.44 -2.52 -14.73
C VAL A 31 3.35 -2.84 -13.26
N PHE A 32 4.34 -2.38 -12.49
CA PHE A 32 4.28 -2.34 -11.03
C PHE A 32 4.21 -0.89 -10.54
N ILE A 33 3.26 -0.60 -9.66
CA ILE A 33 3.21 0.65 -8.90
C ILE A 33 3.86 0.40 -7.55
N LEU A 34 5.00 1.03 -7.33
CA LEU A 34 5.84 0.84 -6.16
C LEU A 34 5.88 2.12 -5.33
N SER A 35 5.58 2.01 -4.04
CA SER A 35 5.58 3.14 -3.10
C SER A 35 5.74 2.66 -1.67
N GLY A 36 6.13 3.56 -0.76
CA GLY A 36 5.81 3.36 0.65
C GLY A 36 4.28 3.42 0.88
N PRO A 37 3.75 2.82 1.97
CA PRO A 37 2.35 2.99 2.33
C PRO A 37 1.99 4.48 2.49
N ARG A 38 0.71 4.80 2.38
CA ARG A 38 0.18 6.17 2.58
C ARG A 38 0.71 7.24 1.62
N SER A 39 1.27 6.81 0.48
CA SER A 39 1.78 7.69 -0.58
C SER A 39 0.76 8.02 -1.68
N GLY A 40 -0.52 7.69 -1.47
CA GLY A 40 -1.59 7.90 -2.47
C GLY A 40 -1.69 6.81 -3.54
N SER A 41 -1.09 5.64 -3.31
CA SER A 41 -1.07 4.53 -4.28
C SER A 41 -2.44 3.95 -4.59
N THR A 42 -3.39 3.99 -3.65
CA THR A 42 -4.79 3.60 -3.93
C THR A 42 -5.49 4.61 -4.84
N LEU A 43 -5.34 5.91 -4.61
CA LEU A 43 -5.85 6.94 -5.53
C LEU A 43 -5.28 6.72 -6.93
N PHE A 44 -3.96 6.55 -7.03
CA PHE A 44 -3.27 6.37 -8.31
C PHE A 44 -3.70 5.08 -9.04
N ARG A 45 -3.87 3.97 -8.31
CA ARG A 45 -4.46 2.73 -8.82
C ARG A 45 -5.86 2.96 -9.39
N VAL A 46 -6.75 3.60 -8.63
CA VAL A 46 -8.14 3.86 -9.07
C VAL A 46 -8.20 4.78 -10.29
N MET A 47 -7.29 5.77 -10.36
CA MET A 47 -7.10 6.60 -11.55
C MET A 47 -6.73 5.74 -12.76
N LEU A 48 -5.73 4.86 -12.65
CA LEU A 48 -5.32 3.97 -13.74
C LEU A 48 -6.37 2.93 -14.11
N ALA A 49 -7.12 2.40 -13.14
CA ALA A 49 -8.25 1.49 -13.37
C ALA A 49 -9.37 2.12 -14.20
N GLY A 50 -9.41 3.46 -14.31
CA GLY A 50 -10.33 4.14 -15.21
C GLY A 50 -9.98 4.02 -16.69
N HIS A 51 -8.73 3.71 -17.04
CA HIS A 51 -8.29 3.66 -18.44
C HIS A 51 -8.81 2.38 -19.12
N PRO A 52 -9.44 2.44 -20.31
CA PRO A 52 -10.09 1.29 -20.95
C PRO A 52 -9.11 0.18 -21.38
N GLN A 53 -7.83 0.51 -21.52
CA GLN A 53 -6.75 -0.43 -21.86
C GLN A 53 -5.89 -0.86 -20.66
N VAL A 54 -6.34 -0.60 -19.43
CA VAL A 54 -5.63 -0.97 -18.20
C VAL A 54 -6.52 -1.84 -17.33
N PHE A 55 -5.93 -2.83 -16.68
CA PHE A 55 -6.55 -3.58 -15.60
C PHE A 55 -5.69 -3.44 -14.34
N CYS A 56 -6.17 -2.68 -13.37
CA CYS A 56 -5.45 -2.34 -12.13
C CYS A 56 -6.30 -2.73 -10.89
N PRO A 57 -6.28 -4.02 -10.50
CA PRO A 57 -7.06 -4.53 -9.37
C PRO A 57 -6.54 -4.00 -8.03
N PRO A 58 -7.23 -4.33 -6.90
CA PRO A 58 -6.67 -4.11 -5.57
C PRO A 58 -5.37 -4.89 -5.35
N GLU A 59 -4.70 -4.64 -4.23
CA GLU A 59 -3.48 -5.34 -3.80
C GLU A 59 -3.61 -6.87 -3.94
N ILE A 60 -2.97 -7.46 -4.95
CA ILE A 60 -3.00 -8.92 -5.17
C ILE A 60 -1.94 -9.67 -4.37
N SER A 61 -0.89 -8.99 -3.88
CA SER A 61 0.13 -9.53 -2.95
C SER A 61 0.85 -10.81 -3.42
N LEU A 62 0.83 -11.10 -4.73
CA LEU A 62 1.42 -12.32 -5.31
C LEU A 62 2.96 -12.28 -5.36
N LEU A 63 3.57 -11.12 -5.66
CA LEU A 63 5.00 -11.04 -6.01
C LEU A 63 5.95 -11.53 -4.91
N PHE A 64 5.50 -11.54 -3.64
CA PHE A 64 6.26 -12.02 -2.48
C PHE A 64 6.62 -13.51 -2.50
N PHE A 65 5.88 -14.32 -3.26
CA PHE A 65 5.84 -15.77 -3.09
C PHE A 65 6.23 -16.52 -4.37
N ASP A 66 6.66 -17.78 -4.24
CA ASP A 66 6.93 -18.68 -5.37
C ASP A 66 5.70 -19.49 -5.79
N THR A 67 4.84 -19.87 -4.83
CA THR A 67 3.65 -20.68 -5.09
C THR A 67 2.42 -20.19 -4.32
N MET A 68 1.26 -20.71 -4.69
CA MET A 68 -0.01 -20.39 -4.04
C MET A 68 -0.14 -20.99 -2.62
N GLN A 69 0.54 -22.10 -2.31
CA GLN A 69 0.62 -22.56 -0.91
C GLN A 69 1.40 -21.57 -0.04
N GLU A 70 2.57 -21.11 -0.49
CA GLU A 70 3.32 -20.08 0.24
C GLU A 70 2.50 -18.79 0.39
N TRP A 71 1.78 -18.39 -0.65
CA TRP A 71 0.85 -17.25 -0.59
C TRP A 71 -0.23 -17.50 0.47
N GLN A 72 -0.93 -18.63 0.45
CA GLN A 72 -2.02 -18.91 1.40
C GLN A 72 -1.55 -18.91 2.86
N GLU A 73 -0.35 -19.44 3.12
CA GLU A 73 0.24 -19.51 4.46
C GLU A 73 0.69 -18.15 4.99
N ASN A 74 1.00 -17.19 4.11
CA ASN A 74 1.74 -15.99 4.49
C ASN A 74 1.12 -14.66 4.02
N VAL A 75 0.09 -14.68 3.17
CA VAL A 75 -0.51 -13.46 2.60
C VAL A 75 -1.11 -12.58 3.69
N SER A 76 -1.61 -13.18 4.79
CA SER A 76 -2.10 -12.44 5.96
C SER A 76 -1.00 -11.82 6.82
N PHE A 77 0.28 -12.01 6.50
CA PHE A 77 1.44 -11.50 7.25
C PHE A 77 1.37 -11.82 8.76
N GLY A 78 0.88 -13.01 9.11
CA GLY A 78 0.73 -13.45 10.49
C GLY A 78 -0.41 -12.79 11.27
N GLN A 79 -1.33 -12.10 10.59
CA GLN A 79 -2.56 -11.56 11.17
C GLN A 79 -3.73 -12.54 10.96
N ASP A 80 -4.70 -12.56 11.88
CA ASP A 80 -5.86 -13.47 11.82
C ASP A 80 -6.93 -13.07 10.77
N PHE A 81 -6.73 -11.99 10.03
CA PHE A 81 -7.69 -11.48 9.05
C PHE A 81 -7.33 -11.87 7.60
N GLN A 82 -8.36 -12.10 6.76
CA GLN A 82 -8.22 -12.57 5.36
C GLN A 82 -8.01 -11.46 4.32
N TRP A 83 -7.98 -10.19 4.74
CA TRP A 83 -8.03 -9.02 3.84
C TRP A 83 -6.93 -8.96 2.75
N PRO A 84 -5.69 -9.43 2.98
CA PRO A 84 -4.65 -9.39 1.94
C PRO A 84 -4.92 -10.32 0.75
N ALA A 85 -5.82 -11.30 0.90
CA ALA A 85 -6.23 -12.21 -0.15
C ALA A 85 -7.32 -11.61 -1.07
N GLU A 86 -8.02 -10.56 -0.62
CA GLU A 86 -9.17 -10.00 -1.32
C GLU A 86 -8.82 -9.41 -2.69
N GLY A 87 -7.64 -8.81 -2.87
CA GLY A 87 -7.32 -8.19 -4.16
C GLY A 87 -7.22 -9.21 -5.29
N LEU A 88 -6.63 -10.39 -5.04
CA LEU A 88 -6.60 -11.49 -6.01
C LEU A 88 -8.01 -12.03 -6.27
N HIS A 89 -8.81 -12.17 -5.20
CA HIS A 89 -10.19 -12.61 -5.29
C HIS A 89 -11.03 -11.70 -6.20
N TRP A 90 -11.04 -10.40 -5.93
CA TRP A 90 -11.78 -9.42 -6.73
C TRP A 90 -11.24 -9.30 -8.16
N ALA A 91 -9.93 -9.45 -8.34
CA ALA A 91 -9.35 -9.50 -9.68
C ALA A 91 -9.93 -10.66 -10.51
N LEU A 92 -10.04 -11.85 -9.92
CA LEU A 92 -10.60 -13.03 -10.60
C LEU A 92 -12.10 -12.89 -10.84
N VAL A 93 -12.84 -12.36 -9.86
CA VAL A 93 -14.28 -12.06 -9.99
C VAL A 93 -14.54 -11.17 -11.20
N GLU A 94 -13.80 -10.06 -11.33
CA GLU A 94 -13.97 -9.13 -12.45
C GLU A 94 -13.52 -9.76 -13.78
N LEU A 95 -12.31 -10.32 -13.83
CA LEU A 95 -11.72 -10.85 -15.06
C LEU A 95 -12.49 -12.04 -15.64
N MET A 96 -13.06 -12.88 -14.77
CA MET A 96 -13.80 -14.07 -15.19
C MET A 96 -15.31 -13.82 -15.28
N SER A 97 -15.80 -12.66 -14.84
CA SER A 97 -17.23 -12.34 -14.75
C SER A 97 -18.02 -13.41 -14.00
N ILE A 98 -17.53 -13.77 -12.81
CA ILE A 98 -18.09 -14.81 -11.93
C ILE A 98 -18.63 -14.21 -10.64
N GLU A 99 -19.47 -14.95 -9.92
CA GLU A 99 -19.94 -14.55 -8.60
C GLU A 99 -18.79 -14.58 -7.57
N PRO A 100 -18.84 -13.74 -6.51
CA PRO A 100 -17.81 -13.69 -5.47
C PRO A 100 -17.44 -15.05 -4.88
N GLU A 101 -18.40 -15.93 -4.60
CA GLU A 101 -18.12 -17.24 -4.02
C GLU A 101 -17.30 -18.13 -4.96
N GLU A 102 -17.50 -18.01 -6.26
CA GLU A 102 -16.72 -18.77 -7.26
C GLU A 102 -15.29 -18.24 -7.38
N GLY A 103 -15.08 -16.93 -7.17
CA GLY A 103 -13.74 -16.35 -7.09
C GLY A 103 -12.87 -17.01 -6.01
N TRP A 104 -13.45 -17.29 -4.84
CA TRP A 104 -12.73 -18.00 -3.77
C TRP A 104 -12.45 -19.46 -4.14
N ARG A 105 -13.40 -20.15 -4.77
CA ARG A 105 -13.21 -21.53 -5.24
C ARG A 105 -12.09 -21.64 -6.26
N VAL A 106 -11.93 -20.63 -7.13
CA VAL A 106 -10.78 -20.55 -8.05
C VAL A 106 -9.47 -20.45 -7.28
N ILE A 107 -9.39 -19.60 -6.25
CA ILE A 107 -8.18 -19.48 -5.41
C ILE A 107 -7.89 -20.78 -4.67
N GLU A 108 -8.90 -21.40 -4.04
CA GLU A 108 -8.78 -22.69 -3.36
C GLU A 108 -8.19 -23.76 -4.29
N GLN A 109 -8.67 -23.82 -5.54
CA GLN A 109 -8.12 -24.74 -6.53
C GLN A 109 -6.67 -24.40 -6.90
N MET A 110 -6.32 -23.12 -7.05
CA MET A 110 -4.94 -22.71 -7.32
C MET A 110 -3.99 -23.09 -6.19
N VAL A 111 -4.44 -23.02 -4.94
CA VAL A 111 -3.72 -23.45 -3.74
C VAL A 111 -3.59 -24.96 -3.69
N ALA A 112 -4.68 -25.70 -3.95
CA ALA A 112 -4.69 -27.17 -3.98
C ALA A 112 -3.74 -27.73 -5.05
N ASP A 113 -3.70 -27.09 -6.23
CA ASP A 113 -2.78 -27.42 -7.32
C ASP A 113 -1.35 -26.92 -7.08
N ASN A 114 -1.14 -26.15 -6.00
CA ASN A 114 0.10 -25.44 -5.67
C ASN A 114 0.69 -24.69 -6.87
N ARG A 115 -0.17 -23.95 -7.59
CA ARG A 115 0.25 -23.22 -8.79
C ARG A 115 1.39 -22.27 -8.49
N SER A 116 2.33 -22.18 -9.42
CA SER A 116 3.42 -21.19 -9.31
C SER A 116 2.84 -19.78 -9.45
N VAL A 117 3.36 -18.83 -8.69
CA VAL A 117 2.97 -17.43 -8.79
C VAL A 117 3.16 -16.88 -10.21
N PRO A 118 4.27 -17.15 -10.93
CA PRO A 118 4.37 -16.78 -12.35
C PRO A 118 3.23 -17.33 -13.20
N GLY A 119 2.78 -18.56 -12.95
CA GLY A 119 1.63 -19.16 -13.64
C GLY A 119 0.30 -18.47 -13.34
N VAL A 120 0.12 -17.98 -12.11
CA VAL A 120 -1.06 -17.18 -11.73
C VAL A 120 -1.03 -15.82 -12.44
N TYR A 121 0.11 -15.12 -12.47
CA TYR A 121 0.24 -13.88 -13.24
C TYR A 121 -0.02 -14.09 -14.74
N ALA A 122 0.51 -15.16 -15.34
CA ALA A 122 0.26 -15.48 -16.75
C ALA A 122 -1.24 -15.71 -17.02
N GLN A 123 -1.95 -16.34 -16.09
CA GLN A 123 -3.40 -16.48 -16.17
C GLN A 123 -4.11 -15.12 -16.08
N LEU A 124 -3.70 -14.25 -15.15
CA LEU A 124 -4.27 -12.90 -15.02
C LEU A 124 -4.04 -12.07 -16.29
N GLN A 125 -2.83 -12.12 -16.88
CA GLN A 125 -2.53 -11.46 -18.16
C GLN A 125 -3.40 -11.99 -19.30
N SER A 126 -3.54 -13.32 -19.40
CA SER A 126 -4.39 -13.96 -20.40
C SER A 126 -5.87 -13.52 -20.28
N LEU A 127 -6.40 -13.49 -19.04
CA LEU A 127 -7.77 -13.06 -18.77
C LEU A 127 -7.96 -11.53 -18.97
N ALA A 128 -6.92 -10.72 -18.72
CA ALA A 128 -6.96 -9.29 -18.98
C ALA A 128 -7.05 -8.98 -20.49
N GLY A 129 -6.65 -9.92 -21.36
CA GLY A 129 -6.68 -9.79 -22.80
C GLY A 129 -5.71 -8.70 -23.27
N ASN A 130 -6.21 -7.72 -24.02
CA ASN A 130 -5.39 -6.60 -24.52
C ASN A 130 -5.17 -5.49 -23.47
N ARG A 131 -5.69 -5.64 -22.25
CA ARG A 131 -5.50 -4.66 -21.17
C ARG A 131 -4.14 -4.88 -20.51
N LEU A 132 -3.43 -3.79 -20.26
CA LEU A 132 -2.19 -3.79 -19.51
C LEU A 132 -2.47 -4.11 -18.04
N LEU A 133 -1.95 -5.23 -17.54
CA LEU A 133 -2.02 -5.60 -16.13
C LEU A 133 -1.12 -4.67 -15.30
N VAL A 134 -1.66 -4.15 -14.21
CA VAL A 134 -0.94 -3.28 -13.28
C VAL A 134 -1.09 -3.81 -11.85
N ASP A 135 0.03 -4.16 -11.21
CA ASP A 135 0.05 -4.54 -9.80
C ASP A 135 0.50 -3.36 -8.94
N LYS A 136 -0.39 -2.92 -8.05
CA LYS A 136 -0.08 -1.99 -6.98
C LYS A 136 -0.11 -2.75 -5.67
N THR A 137 1.06 -2.92 -5.06
CA THR A 137 1.19 -3.47 -3.70
C THR A 137 2.31 -2.73 -2.95
N PRO A 138 2.00 -1.71 -2.13
CA PRO A 138 3.02 -0.87 -1.49
C PRO A 138 4.05 -1.65 -0.64
N PRO A 139 3.65 -2.71 0.10
CA PRO A 139 4.62 -3.53 0.84
C PRO A 139 5.77 -4.11 0.01
N TYR A 140 5.65 -4.26 -1.32
CA TYR A 140 6.76 -4.74 -2.17
C TYR A 140 8.03 -3.88 -2.04
N ALA A 141 7.89 -2.57 -1.82
CA ALA A 141 9.03 -1.67 -1.68
C ALA A 141 9.90 -1.96 -0.44
N MET A 142 9.38 -2.70 0.54
CA MET A 142 10.11 -3.05 1.76
C MET A 142 11.06 -4.24 1.58
N ASP A 143 10.98 -4.97 0.46
CA ASP A 143 11.75 -6.20 0.25
C ASP A 143 12.44 -6.22 -1.13
N MET A 144 13.76 -6.07 -1.13
CA MET A 144 14.59 -6.10 -2.34
C MET A 144 14.46 -7.41 -3.12
N ASP A 145 14.26 -8.54 -2.45
CA ASP A 145 14.11 -9.82 -3.15
C ASP A 145 12.76 -9.87 -3.88
N THR A 146 11.72 -9.27 -3.31
CA THR A 146 10.43 -9.08 -3.99
C THR A 146 10.54 -8.18 -5.21
N LEU A 147 11.29 -7.08 -5.14
CA LEU A 147 11.55 -6.22 -6.32
C LEU A 147 12.27 -6.99 -7.43
N ARG A 148 13.30 -7.77 -7.06
CA ARG A 148 14.06 -8.64 -7.99
C ARG A 148 13.22 -9.75 -8.61
N ARG A 149 12.20 -10.25 -7.90
CA ARG A 149 11.26 -11.23 -8.47
C ARG A 149 10.53 -10.66 -9.68
N ALA A 150 10.25 -9.34 -9.72
CA ALA A 150 9.66 -8.73 -10.91
C ALA A 150 10.58 -8.85 -12.13
N GLU A 151 11.86 -8.49 -12.00
CA GLU A 151 12.84 -8.62 -13.09
C GLU A 151 13.09 -10.08 -13.50
N ALA A 152 13.05 -11.00 -12.53
CA ALA A 152 13.26 -12.42 -12.79
C ALA A 152 12.08 -13.07 -13.53
N ARG A 153 10.86 -12.55 -13.39
CA ARG A 153 9.61 -13.20 -13.83
C ARG A 153 8.95 -12.54 -15.04
N PHE A 154 9.23 -11.27 -15.31
CA PHE A 154 8.56 -10.51 -16.37
C PHE A 154 9.58 -9.95 -17.37
N ASP A 155 9.26 -10.03 -18.65
CA ASP A 155 10.09 -9.43 -19.69
C ASP A 155 9.81 -7.93 -19.78
N GLN A 156 10.85 -7.12 -19.63
CA GLN A 156 10.78 -5.65 -19.69
C GLN A 156 9.65 -5.05 -18.84
N ALA A 157 9.50 -5.46 -17.58
CA ALA A 157 8.54 -4.84 -16.67
C ALA A 157 8.77 -3.32 -16.57
N LYS A 158 7.67 -2.55 -16.49
CA LYS A 158 7.71 -1.11 -16.26
C LYS A 158 7.35 -0.80 -14.81
N TYR A 159 7.92 0.28 -14.28
CA TYR A 159 7.79 0.65 -12.88
C TYR A 159 7.34 2.10 -12.76
N ILE A 160 6.30 2.32 -11.97
CA ILE A 160 5.91 3.64 -11.51
C ILE A 160 6.31 3.76 -10.04
N HIS A 161 7.27 4.63 -9.74
CA HIS A 161 7.67 4.96 -8.38
C HIS A 161 6.82 6.11 -7.88
N LEU A 162 5.87 5.83 -7.00
CA LEU A 162 5.09 6.86 -6.33
C LEU A 162 5.73 7.21 -4.99
N VAL A 163 6.06 8.48 -4.81
CA VAL A 163 6.64 9.02 -3.57
C VAL A 163 5.77 10.13 -3.02
N ARG A 164 5.72 10.25 -1.69
CA ARG A 164 5.06 11.34 -0.96
C ARG A 164 6.02 11.91 0.08
N HIS A 165 5.85 13.19 0.40
CA HIS A 165 6.63 13.89 1.42
C HIS A 165 6.65 13.09 2.74
N PRO A 166 7.82 12.92 3.39
CA PRO A 166 7.96 12.09 4.60
C PRO A 166 7.00 12.52 5.71
N TYR A 167 6.88 13.81 5.99
CA TYR A 167 5.96 14.31 7.03
C TYR A 167 4.49 13.96 6.79
N ALA A 168 3.97 14.17 5.57
CA ALA A 168 2.58 13.83 5.26
C ALA A 168 2.32 12.32 5.28
N MET A 169 3.30 11.52 4.83
CA MET A 169 3.21 10.07 4.91
C MET A 169 3.16 9.61 6.37
N MET A 170 4.13 10.04 7.19
CA MET A 170 4.23 9.67 8.60
C MET A 170 3.00 10.09 9.39
N ASP A 171 2.51 11.33 9.23
CA ASP A 171 1.28 11.80 9.87
C ASP A 171 0.08 10.91 9.50
N SER A 172 -0.12 10.62 8.21
CA SER A 172 -1.20 9.74 7.78
C SER A 172 -1.05 8.32 8.31
N PHE A 173 0.17 7.80 8.39
CA PHE A 173 0.47 6.46 8.88
C PHE A 173 0.14 6.32 10.37
N LEU A 174 0.54 7.32 11.17
CA LEU A 174 0.31 7.38 12.61
C LEU A 174 -1.16 7.63 12.98
N ARG A 175 -1.88 8.49 12.23
CA ARG A 175 -3.32 8.71 12.47
C ARG A 175 -4.15 7.45 12.28
N LEU A 176 -3.74 6.57 11.37
CA LEU A 176 -4.38 5.27 11.14
C LEU A 176 -3.82 4.16 12.03
N ARG A 177 -2.94 4.49 12.98
CA ARG A 177 -2.32 3.55 13.91
C ARG A 177 -1.65 2.34 13.24
N LEU A 178 -1.17 2.52 12.01
CA LEU A 178 -0.51 1.46 11.25
C LEU A 178 0.81 1.05 11.91
N ASP A 179 1.42 1.91 12.72
CA ASP A 179 2.60 1.58 13.53
C ASP A 179 2.41 0.29 14.33
N GLN A 180 1.22 0.03 14.87
CA GLN A 180 0.93 -1.18 15.63
C GLN A 180 0.93 -2.46 14.79
N GLN A 181 0.58 -2.36 13.51
CA GLN A 181 0.54 -3.51 12.60
C GLN A 181 1.95 -3.86 12.08
N PHE A 182 2.83 -2.86 11.99
CA PHE A 182 4.18 -3.01 11.44
C PHE A 182 5.27 -3.12 12.51
N SER A 183 5.02 -2.71 13.76
CA SER A 183 6.04 -2.65 14.82
C SER A 183 6.66 -4.02 15.12
N SER A 184 5.84 -5.03 15.41
CA SER A 184 6.27 -6.37 15.84
C SER A 184 6.98 -7.16 14.74
N SER A 185 6.66 -6.89 13.47
CA SER A 185 7.29 -7.53 12.31
C SER A 185 8.60 -6.85 11.89
N LEU A 186 8.77 -5.55 12.19
CA LEU A 186 9.94 -4.76 11.77
C LEU A 186 11.00 -4.60 12.86
N PHE A 187 10.65 -4.64 14.14
CA PHE A 187 11.57 -4.33 15.24
C PHE A 187 11.64 -5.46 16.27
N GLU A 188 12.82 -5.68 16.84
CA GLU A 188 12.99 -6.61 17.97
C GLU A 188 12.37 -6.07 19.26
N ASP A 189 12.40 -4.75 19.45
CA ASP A 189 11.75 -4.07 20.57
C ASP A 189 10.24 -4.39 20.62
N GLU A 190 9.73 -4.70 21.81
CA GLU A 190 8.31 -5.01 22.00
C GLU A 190 7.39 -3.80 21.74
N ASN A 191 7.91 -2.59 21.95
CA ASN A 191 7.16 -1.34 21.76
C ASN A 191 8.06 -0.21 21.21
N PRO A 192 8.45 -0.27 19.93
CA PRO A 192 9.25 0.77 19.30
C PRO A 192 8.48 2.09 19.27
N ASP A 193 9.21 3.21 19.24
CA ASP A 193 8.59 4.53 19.11
C ASP A 193 7.83 4.60 17.78
N PRO A 194 6.51 4.90 17.77
CA PRO A 194 5.72 4.86 16.53
C PRO A 194 6.24 5.83 15.46
N TYR A 195 6.86 6.95 15.86
CA TYR A 195 7.50 7.88 14.92
C TYR A 195 8.74 7.27 14.25
N ILE A 196 9.49 6.42 14.97
CA ILE A 196 10.60 5.65 14.40
C ILE A 196 10.06 4.62 13.43
N VAL A 197 8.99 3.90 13.77
CA VAL A 197 8.36 2.93 12.86
C VAL A 197 7.95 3.61 11.54
N ALA A 198 7.25 4.74 11.63
CA ALA A 198 6.79 5.48 10.45
C ALA A 198 7.96 6.01 9.59
N GLU A 199 9.00 6.57 10.23
CA GLU A 199 10.19 7.04 9.55
C GLU A 199 10.94 5.90 8.85
N THR A 200 11.16 4.79 9.54
CA THR A 200 11.84 3.60 9.01
C THR A 200 11.12 3.03 7.80
N ILE A 201 9.79 2.98 7.82
CA ILE A 201 9.00 2.49 6.68
C ILE A 201 9.18 3.42 5.48
N TRP A 202 9.10 4.74 5.69
CA TRP A 202 9.32 5.70 4.61
C TRP A 202 10.72 5.57 4.02
N ALA A 203 11.74 5.54 4.89
CA ALA A 203 13.14 5.51 4.49
C ALA A 203 13.52 4.19 3.81
N THR A 204 13.11 3.06 4.36
CA THR A 204 13.43 1.72 3.83
C THR A 204 12.80 1.52 2.46
N ALA A 205 11.49 1.79 2.31
CA ALA A 205 10.80 1.65 1.03
C ALA A 205 11.48 2.47 -0.06
N ASN A 206 11.72 3.76 0.19
CA ASN A 206 12.28 4.64 -0.83
C ASN A 206 13.76 4.36 -1.11
N ARG A 207 14.54 3.94 -0.12
CA ARG A 207 15.95 3.55 -0.31
C ARG A 207 16.08 2.29 -1.16
N ASN A 208 15.24 1.28 -0.89
CA ASN A 208 15.19 0.06 -1.69
C ASN A 208 14.83 0.38 -3.14
N LEU A 209 13.81 1.20 -3.36
CA LEU A 209 13.38 1.60 -4.70
C LEU A 209 14.47 2.35 -5.45
N LEU A 210 15.11 3.35 -4.84
CA LEU A 210 16.22 4.06 -5.48
C LEU A 210 17.40 3.12 -5.81
N ALA A 211 17.76 2.21 -4.89
CA ALA A 211 18.81 1.24 -5.14
C ALA A 211 18.46 0.29 -6.29
N PHE A 212 17.25 -0.25 -6.29
CA PHE A 212 16.72 -1.13 -7.33
C PHE A 212 16.74 -0.44 -8.70
N PHE A 213 16.20 0.79 -8.80
CA PHE A 213 16.18 1.50 -10.08
C PHE A 213 17.55 1.94 -10.55
N ALA A 214 18.47 2.29 -9.65
CA ALA A 214 19.81 2.70 -10.03
C ALA A 214 20.69 1.54 -10.52
N GLN A 215 20.44 0.32 -10.02
CA GLN A 215 21.35 -0.82 -10.21
C GLN A 215 20.80 -1.89 -11.16
N GLU A 216 19.46 -2.05 -11.20
CA GLU A 216 18.84 -3.25 -11.78
C GLU A 216 17.85 -2.93 -12.91
N VAL A 217 17.41 -1.67 -13.04
CA VAL A 217 16.37 -1.28 -14.01
C VAL A 217 16.89 -0.23 -14.98
N ALA A 218 16.59 -0.42 -16.27
CA ALA A 218 16.93 0.56 -17.29
C ALA A 218 16.10 1.86 -17.10
N PRO A 219 16.67 3.07 -17.23
CA PRO A 219 15.97 4.32 -16.93
C PRO A 219 14.63 4.51 -17.64
N GLU A 220 14.51 4.03 -18.87
CA GLU A 220 13.29 4.09 -19.69
C GLU A 220 12.14 3.21 -19.18
N ARG A 221 12.41 2.28 -18.26
CA ARG A 221 11.42 1.39 -17.64
C ARG A 221 10.94 1.89 -16.27
N HIS A 222 11.40 3.05 -15.82
CA HIS A 222 11.01 3.62 -14.53
C HIS A 222 10.53 5.07 -14.69
N ARG A 223 9.40 5.39 -14.05
CA ARG A 223 8.87 6.76 -13.95
C ARG A 223 8.58 7.13 -12.50
N LEU A 224 9.20 8.23 -12.04
CA LEU A 224 8.88 8.85 -10.75
C LEU A 224 7.58 9.68 -10.85
N VAL A 225 6.71 9.51 -9.87
CA VAL A 225 5.51 10.32 -9.65
C VAL A 225 5.54 10.83 -8.21
N ARG A 226 5.44 12.14 -8.04
CA ARG A 226 5.29 12.78 -6.73
C ARG A 226 3.80 12.94 -6.44
N TYR A 227 3.34 12.46 -5.29
CA TYR A 227 1.94 12.55 -4.89
C TYR A 227 1.44 14.00 -4.91
N GLU A 228 2.28 14.95 -4.50
CA GLU A 228 1.95 16.36 -4.44
C GLU A 228 1.68 16.95 -5.83
N ASP A 229 2.45 16.53 -6.84
CA ASP A 229 2.23 16.93 -8.22
C ASP A 229 0.98 16.25 -8.78
N LEU A 230 0.76 14.97 -8.46
CA LEU A 230 -0.41 14.20 -8.88
C LEU A 230 -1.72 14.86 -8.43
N VAL A 231 -1.81 15.31 -7.18
CA VAL A 231 -3.05 15.92 -6.68
C VAL A 231 -3.21 17.39 -7.07
N ARG A 232 -2.10 18.09 -7.38
CA ARG A 232 -2.12 19.49 -7.82
C ARG A 232 -2.42 19.64 -9.32
N ASP A 233 -1.83 18.78 -10.14
CA ASP A 233 -2.04 18.73 -11.59
C ASP A 233 -2.23 17.27 -12.06
N PRO A 234 -3.39 16.65 -11.75
CA PRO A 234 -3.65 15.26 -12.12
C PRO A 234 -3.61 15.05 -13.63
N GLN A 235 -4.04 16.05 -14.42
CA GLN A 235 -4.04 15.94 -15.87
C GLN A 235 -2.63 15.92 -16.46
N GLY A 236 -1.75 16.84 -16.05
CA GLY A 236 -0.37 16.87 -16.52
C GLY A 236 0.39 15.60 -16.11
N VAL A 237 0.25 15.18 -14.86
CA VAL A 237 0.89 13.95 -14.36
C VAL A 237 0.40 12.72 -15.11
N MET A 238 -0.92 12.54 -15.26
CA MET A 238 -1.47 11.36 -15.91
C MET A 238 -1.22 11.32 -17.42
N ARG A 239 -1.11 12.47 -18.11
CA ARG A 239 -0.63 12.49 -19.50
C ARG A 239 0.76 11.89 -19.61
N GLY A 240 1.69 12.35 -18.77
CA GLY A 240 3.05 11.81 -18.78
C GLY A 240 3.13 10.34 -18.33
N VAL A 241 2.20 9.87 -17.49
CA VAL A 241 2.07 8.43 -17.17
C VAL A 241 1.57 7.65 -18.38
N CYS A 242 0.54 8.12 -19.09
CA CYS A 242 0.05 7.46 -20.30
C CYS A 242 1.15 7.40 -21.38
N ASP A 243 1.89 8.50 -21.60
CA ASP A 243 3.00 8.53 -22.55
C ASP A 243 4.08 7.50 -22.20
N PHE A 244 4.46 7.39 -20.91
CA PHE A 244 5.41 6.39 -20.43
C PHE A 244 4.91 4.95 -20.62
N LEU A 245 3.62 4.72 -20.35
CA LEU A 245 2.97 3.43 -20.56
C LEU A 245 2.70 3.14 -22.04
N GLN A 246 2.88 4.12 -22.94
CA GLN A 246 2.55 4.06 -24.37
C GLN A 246 1.05 3.85 -24.61
N LEU A 247 0.23 4.53 -23.81
CA LEU A 247 -1.22 4.55 -23.91
C LEU A 247 -1.69 5.93 -24.38
N PRO A 248 -2.78 6.02 -25.17
CA PRO A 248 -3.43 7.31 -25.39
C PRO A 248 -3.92 7.88 -24.06
N PHE A 249 -3.97 9.21 -23.93
CA PHE A 249 -4.60 9.81 -22.76
C PHE A 249 -6.12 9.62 -22.82
N ASP A 250 -6.71 9.12 -21.74
CA ASP A 250 -8.15 8.99 -21.55
C ASP A 250 -8.59 9.84 -20.35
N GLU A 251 -9.66 10.63 -20.48
CA GLU A 251 -10.15 11.50 -19.39
C GLU A 251 -10.62 10.72 -18.16
N ALA A 252 -10.98 9.44 -18.30
CA ALA A 252 -11.37 8.60 -17.18
C ALA A 252 -10.31 8.52 -16.08
N VAL A 253 -9.02 8.68 -16.43
CA VAL A 253 -7.91 8.55 -15.48
C VAL A 253 -7.75 9.74 -14.54
N VAL A 254 -8.42 10.86 -14.82
CA VAL A 254 -8.46 12.03 -13.92
C VAL A 254 -9.80 12.17 -13.19
N ASN A 255 -10.71 11.21 -13.42
CA ASN A 255 -12.03 11.15 -12.80
C ASN A 255 -12.18 9.84 -11.98
N PRO A 256 -11.36 9.61 -10.94
CA PRO A 256 -11.36 8.35 -10.19
C PRO A 256 -12.66 8.08 -9.42
N TYR A 257 -13.50 9.11 -9.21
CA TYR A 257 -14.76 9.02 -8.48
C TYR A 257 -15.98 8.87 -9.40
N ASP A 258 -15.79 8.89 -10.71
CA ASP A 258 -16.84 8.56 -11.67
C ASP A 258 -16.96 7.04 -11.75
N GLY A 259 -18.18 6.51 -11.56
CA GLY A 259 -18.39 5.05 -11.50
C GLY A 259 -17.76 4.38 -10.27
N ARG A 260 -17.80 5.03 -9.10
CA ARG A 260 -17.16 4.57 -7.82
C ARG A 260 -17.32 3.08 -7.55
N LYS A 261 -18.48 2.51 -7.86
CA LYS A 261 -18.80 1.10 -7.60
C LYS A 261 -18.04 0.12 -8.49
N ASP A 262 -17.51 0.50 -9.64
CA ASP A 262 -16.84 -0.45 -10.54
C ASP A 262 -15.33 -0.46 -10.32
N ARG A 263 -14.75 0.68 -9.91
CA ARG A 263 -13.30 0.87 -9.79
C ARG A 263 -12.76 0.72 -8.37
N MET A 264 -13.63 0.79 -7.36
CA MET A 264 -13.27 0.73 -5.94
C MET A 264 -13.74 -0.58 -5.27
N MET A 265 -14.15 -1.58 -6.04
CA MET A 265 -14.54 -2.90 -5.51
C MET A 265 -13.31 -3.58 -4.88
N GLY A 266 -13.45 -3.92 -3.60
CA GLY A 266 -12.59 -4.88 -2.91
C GLY A 266 -11.19 -4.42 -2.47
N GLY A 267 -10.68 -5.03 -1.40
CA GLY A 267 -9.27 -4.97 -0.97
C GLY A 267 -8.88 -3.81 -0.04
N ILE A 268 -7.67 -3.93 0.53
CA ILE A 268 -7.03 -3.06 1.56
C ILE A 268 -6.61 -1.69 1.01
N GLY A 269 -7.43 -1.07 0.16
CA GLY A 269 -7.16 0.27 -0.31
C GLY A 269 -6.99 1.30 0.83
N ASP A 270 -6.85 2.57 0.46
CA ASP A 270 -6.93 3.62 1.48
C ASP A 270 -8.38 3.68 1.99
N PRO A 271 -8.67 3.41 3.28
CA PRO A 271 -10.05 3.48 3.79
C PRO A 271 -10.67 4.87 3.62
N ASN A 272 -9.82 5.90 3.55
CA ASN A 272 -10.26 7.27 3.36
C ASN A 272 -10.62 7.60 1.91
N ILE A 273 -10.31 6.72 0.92
CA ILE A 273 -10.59 7.03 -0.48
C ILE A 273 -12.09 7.26 -0.71
N LEU A 274 -12.96 6.55 0.02
CA LEU A 274 -14.41 6.66 -0.08
C LEU A 274 -14.98 7.93 0.58
N GLN A 275 -14.18 8.60 1.43
CA GLN A 275 -14.58 9.84 2.12
C GLN A 275 -14.40 11.08 1.23
N HIS A 276 -13.77 10.94 0.07
CA HIS A 276 -13.55 12.02 -0.88
C HIS A 276 -14.53 11.92 -2.06
N SER A 277 -14.92 13.07 -2.61
CA SER A 277 -15.75 13.18 -3.82
C SER A 277 -14.95 13.61 -5.06
N GLY A 278 -13.65 13.87 -4.89
CA GLY A 278 -12.75 14.39 -5.92
C GLY A 278 -11.29 14.34 -5.46
N ILE A 279 -10.36 14.60 -6.39
CA ILE A 279 -8.93 14.72 -6.08
C ILE A 279 -8.74 16.04 -5.31
N ASP A 280 -8.29 15.96 -4.05
CA ASP A 280 -8.09 17.14 -3.21
C ASP A 280 -6.63 17.64 -3.29
N PRO A 281 -6.36 18.77 -3.97
CA PRO A 281 -5.01 19.32 -4.07
C PRO A 281 -4.42 19.75 -2.73
N LYS A 282 -5.26 20.03 -1.71
CA LYS A 282 -4.79 20.45 -0.37
C LYS A 282 -4.01 19.34 0.33
N LEU A 283 -4.32 18.08 0.04
CA LEU A 283 -3.59 16.93 0.61
C LEU A 283 -2.14 16.87 0.14
N GLY A 284 -1.79 17.52 -0.98
CA GLY A 284 -0.42 17.68 -1.47
C GLY A 284 0.39 18.70 -0.65
N ASP A 285 -0.27 19.59 0.07
CA ASP A 285 0.37 20.60 0.91
C ASP A 285 0.30 20.27 2.41
N ALA A 286 -0.39 19.18 2.79
CA ALA A 286 -0.60 18.77 4.18
C ALA A 286 0.69 18.61 4.99
N TRP A 287 1.81 18.28 4.36
CA TRP A 287 3.11 18.15 5.03
C TRP A 287 3.58 19.46 5.69
N ARG A 288 3.12 20.63 5.21
CA ARG A 288 3.51 21.94 5.75
C ARG A 288 2.95 22.18 7.16
N ASP A 289 1.84 21.53 7.49
CA ASP A 289 1.17 21.69 8.78
C ASP A 289 1.57 20.59 9.78
N VAL A 290 2.24 19.54 9.31
CA VAL A 290 2.75 18.47 10.18
C VAL A 290 3.87 19.00 11.06
N ARG A 291 3.80 18.71 12.34
CA ARG A 291 4.86 18.96 13.32
C ARG A 291 5.20 17.64 13.96
N LEU A 292 6.42 17.16 13.76
CA LEU A 292 6.89 15.93 14.37
C LEU A 292 7.51 16.26 15.75
N PRO A 293 7.40 15.35 16.74
CA PRO A 293 8.03 15.53 18.05
C PRO A 293 9.54 15.32 18.02
N ARG A 294 10.12 14.95 16.87
CA ARG A 294 11.53 14.68 16.66
C ARG A 294 11.94 15.09 15.25
N VAL A 295 13.22 15.40 15.09
CA VAL A 295 13.84 15.58 13.77
C VAL A 295 14.04 14.21 13.14
N LEU A 296 13.93 14.16 11.81
CA LEU A 296 14.25 12.96 11.05
C LEU A 296 15.75 12.64 11.19
N ASP A 297 16.08 11.36 11.06
CA ASP A 297 17.44 10.87 10.90
C ASP A 297 18.11 11.51 9.67
N ASP A 298 19.41 11.79 9.77
CA ASP A 298 20.13 12.47 8.69
C ASP A 298 20.13 11.66 7.38
N THR A 299 20.08 10.32 7.47
CA THR A 299 19.96 9.47 6.27
C THR A 299 18.57 9.57 5.64
N THR A 300 17.52 9.82 6.42
CA THR A 300 16.17 10.10 5.94
C THR A 300 16.11 11.49 5.31
N LYS A 301 16.77 12.50 5.90
CA LYS A 301 16.85 13.86 5.33
C LYS A 301 17.52 13.84 3.95
N ALA A 302 18.70 13.23 3.85
CA ALA A 302 19.43 13.11 2.59
C ALA A 302 18.60 12.37 1.51
N LEU A 303 17.80 11.39 1.91
CA LEU A 303 16.89 10.68 1.01
C LEU A 303 15.74 11.58 0.53
N ALA A 304 15.15 12.39 1.41
CA ALA A 304 14.11 13.35 1.06
C ALA A 304 14.62 14.44 0.09
N GLU A 305 15.85 14.90 0.29
CA GLU A 305 16.53 15.86 -0.60
C GLU A 305 16.75 15.30 -2.00
N GLN A 306 17.06 13.99 -2.15
CA GLN A 306 17.18 13.36 -3.47
C GLN A 306 15.86 13.38 -4.26
N PHE A 307 14.72 13.38 -3.58
CA PHE A 307 13.42 13.59 -4.22
C PHE A 307 13.09 15.07 -4.42
N GLY A 308 13.88 16.00 -3.90
CA GLY A 308 13.60 17.44 -3.94
C GLY A 308 12.56 17.89 -2.92
N TYR A 309 12.44 17.20 -1.77
CA TYR A 309 11.60 17.66 -0.67
C TYR A 309 12.34 18.65 0.23
N GLU A 310 11.67 19.73 0.59
CA GLU A 310 12.11 20.66 1.62
C GLU A 310 11.70 20.13 3.00
N LEU A 311 12.59 20.19 3.99
CA LEU A 311 12.31 19.75 5.35
C LEU A 311 12.36 20.93 6.32
N PRO A 312 11.23 21.54 6.68
CA PRO A 312 11.21 22.62 7.66
C PRO A 312 11.53 22.05 9.05
N GLU A 313 12.62 22.49 9.67
CA GLU A 313 12.98 22.12 11.04
C GLU A 313 12.00 22.77 12.04
N GLN A 314 10.87 22.11 12.32
CA GLN A 314 9.90 22.56 13.31
C GLN A 314 9.42 21.39 14.18
N LEU A 315 9.91 21.34 15.41
CA LEU A 315 9.52 20.35 16.42
C LEU A 315 8.24 20.78 17.15
N LEU A 316 7.41 19.80 17.52
CA LEU A 316 6.33 20.03 18.49
C LEU A 316 6.93 20.52 19.81
N THR A 317 6.45 21.67 20.29
CA THR A 317 6.76 22.12 21.66
C THR A 317 5.99 21.22 22.63
N PRO A 318 6.62 20.59 23.65
CA PRO A 318 5.91 19.70 24.56
C PRO A 318 4.82 20.46 25.32
N GLN A 319 3.54 20.10 25.11
CA GLN A 319 2.46 20.54 25.99
C GLN A 319 2.43 19.64 27.22
N THR A 320 2.76 20.22 28.38
CA THR A 320 2.62 19.58 29.69
C THR A 320 1.15 19.53 30.11
N SER A 321 0.44 18.46 29.76
CA SER A 321 -0.85 18.15 30.41
C SER A 321 -1.17 16.66 30.27
N ARG A 322 -0.79 15.89 31.29
CA ARG A 322 -1.37 14.56 31.57
C ARG A 322 -2.72 14.79 32.23
N VAL A 323 -3.81 14.47 31.54
CA VAL A 323 -5.12 14.28 32.18
C VAL A 323 -5.30 12.78 32.39
N SER A 324 -5.37 12.37 33.65
CA SER A 324 -5.66 11.01 34.08
C SER A 324 -7.14 10.70 33.84
N LEU A 325 -7.45 9.60 33.16
CA LEU A 325 -8.81 9.06 33.09
C LEU A 325 -8.95 7.90 34.08
N VAL A 326 -9.96 8.04 34.95
CA VAL A 326 -10.40 7.08 35.97
C VAL A 326 -11.43 6.14 35.35
N SER A 327 -11.36 4.87 35.72
CA SER A 327 -12.23 3.77 35.29
C SER A 327 -13.62 3.79 35.93
N GLY A 328 -14.62 3.25 35.23
CA GLY A 328 -15.88 2.82 35.85
C GLY A 328 -16.99 2.39 34.88
N GLY A 329 -17.42 1.13 35.00
CA GLY A 329 -18.85 0.75 34.98
C GLY A 329 -19.43 0.06 33.74
N GLU A 330 -19.71 -1.24 33.86
CA GLU A 330 -20.48 -2.09 32.93
C GLU A 330 -21.97 -1.70 32.82
N THR A 331 -22.60 -1.98 31.68
CA THR A 331 -24.00 -2.49 31.58
C THR A 331 -24.25 -3.17 30.23
N ALA A 332 -25.00 -4.28 30.24
CA ALA A 332 -25.36 -5.10 29.09
C ALA A 332 -26.76 -4.77 28.55
N VAL A 333 -26.99 -4.74 27.22
CA VAL A 333 -28.30 -4.96 26.56
C VAL A 333 -28.12 -5.48 25.12
N SER A 334 -29.08 -6.30 24.69
CA SER A 334 -29.25 -7.12 23.48
C SER A 334 -29.43 -6.42 22.13
N ALA A 335 -29.04 -7.15 21.07
CA ALA A 335 -29.66 -7.34 19.74
C ALA A 335 -30.37 -6.16 19.04
N ASP A 336 -29.68 -5.56 18.08
CA ASP A 336 -30.00 -5.52 16.64
C ASP A 336 -28.81 -4.83 15.94
N ILE A 337 -28.22 -5.45 14.91
CA ILE A 337 -27.07 -4.87 14.19
C ILE A 337 -27.62 -3.96 13.08
N PRO A 338 -27.43 -2.62 13.13
CA PRO A 338 -27.81 -1.75 12.04
C PRO A 338 -26.78 -1.89 10.90
N THR A 339 -27.26 -1.78 9.66
CA THR A 339 -26.41 -1.65 8.48
C THR A 339 -25.57 -0.36 8.56
N VAL A 340 -24.32 -0.44 8.10
CA VAL A 340 -23.24 0.58 8.22
C VAL A 340 -23.60 1.98 7.68
N ASP A 341 -24.72 2.13 6.97
CA ASP A 341 -25.15 3.38 6.34
C ASP A 341 -25.86 4.38 7.29
N GLU A 342 -26.04 4.07 8.58
CA GLU A 342 -26.77 4.95 9.53
C GLU A 342 -25.94 5.47 10.72
N LEU A 343 -24.64 5.15 10.79
CA LEU A 343 -23.80 5.50 11.94
C LEU A 343 -22.97 6.77 11.69
N SER A 344 -22.89 7.64 12.69
CA SER A 344 -22.01 8.81 12.68
C SER A 344 -20.53 8.43 12.88
N ASP A 345 -19.60 9.30 12.50
CA ASP A 345 -18.16 9.07 12.59
C ASP A 345 -17.68 8.69 14.00
N ALA A 346 -18.36 9.20 15.04
CA ALA A 346 -18.07 8.85 16.43
C ALA A 346 -18.52 7.43 16.78
N GLU A 347 -19.63 6.97 16.20
CA GLU A 347 -20.19 5.64 16.43
C GLU A 347 -19.38 4.57 15.67
N VAL A 348 -18.88 4.87 14.47
CA VAL A 348 -17.97 3.98 13.73
C VAL A 348 -16.63 3.84 14.46
N ALA A 349 -16.09 4.95 14.99
CA ALA A 349 -14.86 4.91 15.78
C ALA A 349 -15.03 4.14 17.10
N ASP A 350 -16.19 4.29 17.77
CA ASP A 350 -16.50 3.55 19.01
C ASP A 350 -16.75 2.05 18.73
N MET A 351 -17.34 1.70 17.59
CA MET A 351 -17.50 0.31 17.15
C MET A 351 -16.14 -0.35 16.87
N LEU A 352 -15.25 0.36 16.16
CA LEU A 352 -13.89 -0.12 15.88
C LEU A 352 -13.08 -0.23 17.17
N ALA A 353 -13.26 0.68 18.13
CA ALA A 353 -12.58 0.62 19.43
C ALA A 353 -13.08 -0.56 20.29
N LYS A 354 -14.39 -0.86 20.28
CA LYS A 354 -14.97 -2.01 21.01
C LYS A 354 -14.54 -3.36 20.44
N LEU A 355 -14.50 -3.48 19.11
CA LEU A 355 -13.97 -4.69 18.43
C LEU A 355 -12.49 -4.95 18.72
N LEU A 356 -11.72 -3.91 19.06
CA LEU A 356 -10.32 -4.03 19.46
C LEU A 356 -10.13 -4.36 20.95
N MET A 357 -11.14 -4.16 21.80
CA MET A 357 -11.07 -4.48 23.24
C MET A 357 -11.56 -5.90 23.57
N ASP A 358 -12.43 -6.51 22.76
CA ASP A 358 -12.89 -7.89 22.98
C ASP A 358 -11.83 -8.97 22.65
N ASN A 359 -10.66 -8.58 22.12
CA ASN A 359 -9.54 -9.47 21.80
C ASN A 359 -8.47 -9.60 22.90
N GLU A 360 -8.66 -8.99 24.07
CA GLU A 360 -7.79 -9.25 25.25
C GLU A 360 -8.35 -10.34 26.18
N GLY A 361 -9.38 -11.08 25.76
CA GLY A 361 -10.00 -12.13 26.57
C GLY A 361 -10.52 -13.32 25.78
N ALA A 362 -9.65 -14.09 25.12
CA ALA A 362 -9.92 -15.47 24.71
C ALA A 362 -8.64 -16.30 24.67
#